data_AF-A0A936SUS5-F1
#
_entry.id   AF-A0A936SUS5-F1
#
_cell.length_a   1.000
_cell.length_b   1.000
_cell.length_c   1.000
_cell.angle_alpha   90.00
_cell.angle_beta   90.00
_cell.angle_gamma   90.00
#
_symmetry.space_group_name_H-M   'P 1'
#
loop_
_entity.id
_entity.type
_entity.pdbx_description
1 polymer ?
#
loop_
_entity_poly.entity_id
_entity_poly.type
_entity_poly.pdbx_seq_one_letter_code
_entity_poly.pdbx_strand_id
1 'polypeptide(L)'
;MQSVRSQPPIAQPAAFRWRLAQPLALALSAGLGLFSGSSFGRGNLGFAWMMFLFGFAWVLILSTALGLGLAYRARLARGDWRAGLHIGFASALPLATVYLACVAALTRSIPLASVQFASGGHALARPDFLRHFPILYCCSLLVGMLSGPLFAAWSPWRGEQPQGHDAHDHT
;
A
#
# COMPACT_ATOMS: atom_id res chain seq x y z
N MET A 1 16.27 -45.74 -31.37
CA MET A 1 15.23 -45.52 -30.34
C MET A 1 15.48 -44.16 -29.70
N GLN A 2 14.74 -43.12 -30.14
CA GLN A 2 14.86 -41.76 -29.65
C GLN A 2 14.17 -41.64 -28.29
N SER A 3 14.96 -41.30 -27.26
CA SER A 3 14.45 -40.89 -25.95
C SER A 3 13.75 -39.54 -26.11
N VAL A 4 12.43 -39.56 -26.21
CA VAL A 4 11.57 -38.38 -26.16
C VAL A 4 11.68 -37.81 -24.74
N ARG A 5 12.41 -36.70 -24.60
CA ARG A 5 12.40 -35.88 -23.38
C ARG A 5 10.97 -35.38 -23.16
N SER A 6 10.27 -35.99 -22.22
CA SER A 6 9.08 -35.42 -21.60
C SER A 6 9.50 -34.17 -20.83
N GLN A 7 9.40 -33.00 -21.48
CA GLN A 7 9.37 -31.72 -20.78
C GLN A 7 8.17 -31.74 -19.82
N PRO A 8 8.34 -31.58 -18.50
CA PRO A 8 7.21 -31.36 -17.62
C PRO A 8 6.53 -30.03 -17.97
N PRO A 9 5.19 -29.95 -17.88
CA PRO A 9 4.42 -28.80 -18.30
C PRO A 9 4.85 -27.54 -17.54
N ILE A 10 4.88 -26.45 -18.29
CA ILE A 10 5.21 -25.09 -17.88
C ILE A 10 4.56 -24.79 -16.51
N ALA A 11 5.40 -24.60 -15.49
CA ALA A 11 4.99 -24.07 -14.20
C ALA A 11 4.59 -22.58 -14.35
N GLN A 12 3.46 -22.31 -14.99
CA GLN A 12 2.90 -20.97 -15.20
C GLN A 12 1.76 -20.50 -14.25
N PRO A 13 1.41 -21.14 -13.10
CA PRO A 13 0.46 -20.51 -12.17
C PRO A 13 1.06 -19.34 -11.36
N ALA A 14 2.39 -19.29 -11.18
CA ALA A 14 3.05 -18.34 -10.28
C ALA A 14 3.41 -16.98 -10.92
N ALA A 15 3.34 -16.84 -12.24
CA ALA A 15 3.51 -15.56 -12.93
C ALA A 15 2.16 -14.83 -13.11
N PHE A 16 1.10 -15.59 -13.42
CA PHE A 16 -0.25 -15.06 -13.68
C PHE A 16 -0.90 -14.47 -12.41
N ARG A 17 -0.83 -15.17 -11.27
CA ARG A 17 -1.44 -14.74 -9.99
C ARG A 17 -0.93 -13.39 -9.44
N TRP A 18 0.19 -12.88 -9.96
CA TRP A 18 0.90 -11.73 -9.38
C TRP A 18 0.81 -10.46 -10.21
N ARG A 19 0.63 -10.57 -11.54
CA ARG A 19 0.05 -9.48 -12.33
C ARG A 19 -1.32 -9.06 -11.79
N LEU A 20 -2.00 -9.96 -11.08
CA LEU A 20 -3.27 -9.71 -10.39
C LEU A 20 -3.13 -9.09 -8.99
N ALA A 21 -2.01 -9.25 -8.28
CA ALA A 21 -1.91 -8.84 -6.87
C ALA A 21 -1.98 -7.32 -6.66
N GLN A 22 -1.27 -6.57 -7.50
CA GLN A 22 -1.29 -5.10 -7.47
C GLN A 22 -2.66 -4.52 -7.92
N PRO A 23 -3.27 -4.94 -9.05
CA PRO A 23 -4.61 -4.46 -9.39
C PRO A 23 -5.70 -4.97 -8.43
N LEU A 24 -5.54 -6.15 -7.83
CA LEU A 24 -6.44 -6.62 -6.78
C LEU A 24 -6.34 -5.75 -5.53
N ALA A 25 -5.14 -5.40 -5.07
CA ALA A 25 -4.96 -4.51 -3.95
C ALA A 25 -5.57 -3.12 -4.23
N LEU A 26 -5.40 -2.59 -5.45
CA LEU A 26 -6.04 -1.35 -5.88
C LEU A 26 -7.56 -1.47 -5.90
N ALA A 27 -8.12 -2.57 -6.42
CA ALA A 27 -9.55 -2.83 -6.41
C ALA A 27 -10.12 -2.96 -4.99
N LEU A 28 -9.39 -3.62 -4.08
CA LEU A 28 -9.76 -3.69 -2.66
C LEU A 28 -9.74 -2.31 -2.01
N SER A 29 -8.71 -1.50 -2.29
CA SER A 29 -8.63 -0.12 -1.79
C SER A 29 -9.77 0.75 -2.32
N ALA A 30 -10.08 0.64 -3.61
CA ALA A 30 -11.24 1.31 -4.22
C ALA A 30 -12.54 0.86 -3.55
N GLY A 31 -12.73 -0.46 -3.37
CA GLY A 31 -13.90 -1.02 -2.69
C GLY A 31 -14.07 -0.51 -1.26
N LEU A 32 -12.97 -0.45 -0.49
CA LEU A 32 -12.96 0.14 0.86
C LEU A 32 -13.29 1.62 0.84
N GLY A 33 -12.78 2.37 -0.14
CA GLY A 33 -13.07 3.78 -0.33
C GLY A 33 -14.53 4.02 -0.72
N LEU A 34 -15.10 3.17 -1.57
CA LEU A 34 -16.51 3.22 -1.94
C LEU A 34 -17.42 2.88 -0.76
N PHE A 35 -17.11 1.82 -0.03
CA PHE A 35 -17.87 1.41 1.15
C PHE A 35 -17.83 2.49 2.23
N SER A 36 -16.64 3.03 2.52
CA SER A 36 -16.48 4.12 3.47
C SER A 36 -17.18 5.40 3.00
N GLY A 37 -17.01 5.84 1.75
CA GLY A 37 -17.67 7.04 1.23
C GLY A 37 -19.19 6.93 1.27
N SER A 38 -19.74 5.75 0.98
CA SER A 38 -21.19 5.50 1.02
C SER A 38 -21.79 5.64 2.42
N SER A 39 -20.99 5.38 3.47
CA SER A 39 -21.46 5.45 4.85
C SER A 39 -21.82 6.86 5.30
N PHE A 40 -21.20 7.90 4.73
CA PHE A 40 -21.53 9.30 4.98
C PHE A 40 -22.93 9.69 4.48
N GLY A 41 -23.47 8.97 3.50
CA GLY A 41 -24.83 9.19 3.00
C GLY A 41 -25.94 8.59 3.87
N ARG A 42 -25.61 7.77 4.89
CA ARG A 42 -26.59 7.01 5.70
C ARG A 42 -27.02 7.71 7.01
N GLY A 43 -26.61 8.95 7.24
CA GLY A 43 -27.08 9.78 8.36
C GLY A 43 -26.45 9.50 9.73
N ASN A 44 -25.75 8.37 9.94
CA ASN A 44 -24.97 8.13 11.16
C ASN A 44 -23.52 8.59 10.98
N LEU A 45 -23.24 9.83 11.39
CA LEU A 45 -21.93 10.45 11.23
C LEU A 45 -20.81 9.73 11.98
N GLY A 46 -21.08 9.28 13.22
CA GLY A 46 -20.08 8.60 14.04
C GLY A 46 -19.65 7.28 13.41
N PHE A 47 -20.61 6.51 12.91
CA PHE A 47 -20.33 5.29 12.16
C PHE A 47 -19.56 5.58 10.87
N ALA A 48 -19.91 6.64 10.15
CA ALA A 48 -19.25 6.99 8.89
C ALA A 48 -17.76 7.34 9.10
N TRP A 49 -17.46 8.15 10.12
CA TRP A 49 -16.08 8.46 10.50
C TRP A 49 -15.31 7.24 10.98
N MET A 50 -15.95 6.35 11.75
CA MET A 50 -15.33 5.08 12.16
C MET A 50 -14.99 4.21 10.93
N MET A 51 -15.91 4.06 9.97
CA MET A 51 -15.67 3.31 8.73
C MET A 51 -14.59 3.94 7.85
N PHE A 52 -14.47 5.27 7.87
CA PHE A 52 -13.40 5.98 7.19
C PHE A 52 -12.03 5.69 7.80
N LEU A 53 -11.86 5.86 9.10
CA LEU A 53 -10.58 5.58 9.74
C LEU A 53 -10.23 4.09 9.67
N PHE A 54 -11.22 3.22 9.87
CA PHE A 54 -11.04 1.77 9.76
C PHE A 54 -10.64 1.35 8.34
N GLY A 55 -11.35 1.85 7.32
CA GLY A 55 -11.02 1.58 5.92
C GLY A 55 -9.63 2.06 5.55
N PHE A 56 -9.25 3.26 6.00
CA PHE A 56 -7.91 3.79 5.78
C PHE A 56 -6.82 2.95 6.47
N ALA A 57 -7.02 2.55 7.73
CA ALA A 57 -6.11 1.67 8.44
C ALA A 57 -5.93 0.33 7.70
N TRP A 58 -7.01 -0.22 7.15
CA TRP A 58 -6.95 -1.44 6.34
C TRP A 58 -6.13 -1.26 5.06
N VAL A 59 -6.22 -0.09 4.42
CA VAL A 59 -5.38 0.26 3.26
C VAL A 59 -3.89 0.30 3.63
N LEU A 60 -3.54 0.79 4.82
CA LEU A 60 -2.16 0.77 5.32
C LEU A 60 -1.65 -0.67 5.54
N ILE A 61 -2.51 -1.56 6.04
CA ILE A 61 -2.19 -2.98 6.20
C ILE A 61 -1.95 -3.63 4.83
N LEU A 62 -2.86 -3.42 3.87
CA LEU A 62 -2.73 -3.94 2.51
C LEU A 62 -1.47 -3.42 1.81
N SER A 63 -1.16 -2.14 2.00
CA SER A 63 0.08 -1.54 1.52
C SER A 63 1.32 -2.24 2.08
N THR A 64 1.37 -2.45 3.40
CA THR A 64 2.51 -3.10 4.05
C THR A 64 2.67 -4.54 3.59
N ALA A 65 1.56 -5.28 3.45
CA ALA A 65 1.56 -6.65 2.93
C ALA A 65 2.04 -6.72 1.47
N LEU A 66 1.59 -5.78 0.63
CA LEU A 66 2.02 -5.67 -0.77
C LEU A 66 3.51 -5.32 -0.85
N GLY A 67 3.97 -4.36 -0.05
CA GLY A 67 5.39 -3.97 0.04
C GLY A 67 6.29 -5.14 0.46
N LEU A 68 5.87 -5.91 1.48
CA LEU A 68 6.59 -7.12 1.91
C LEU A 68 6.65 -8.16 0.78
N GLY A 69 5.54 -8.39 0.09
CA GLY A 69 5.47 -9.31 -1.05
C GLY A 69 6.39 -8.89 -2.21
N LEU A 70 6.48 -7.59 -2.50
CA LEU A 70 7.38 -7.04 -3.50
C LEU A 70 8.86 -7.16 -3.07
N ALA A 71 9.18 -6.84 -1.82
CA ALA A 71 10.54 -6.94 -1.28
C ALA A 71 11.06 -8.38 -1.27
N TYR A 72 10.23 -9.35 -0.86
CA TYR A 72 10.57 -10.77 -0.90
C TYR A 72 10.86 -11.25 -2.33
N ARG A 73 10.08 -10.76 -3.31
CA ARG A 73 10.22 -11.16 -4.72
C ARG A 73 11.39 -10.52 -5.43
N ALA A 74 11.66 -9.26 -5.15
CA ALA A 74 12.83 -8.56 -5.65
C ALA A 74 14.13 -9.15 -5.07
N ARG A 75 14.04 -10.11 -4.13
CA ARG A 75 15.17 -10.62 -3.34
C ARG A 75 15.98 -9.46 -2.80
N LEU A 76 15.28 -8.49 -2.22
CA LEU A 76 15.84 -7.21 -1.84
C LEU A 76 17.13 -7.43 -1.06
N ALA A 77 18.26 -6.95 -1.58
CA ALA A 77 19.54 -7.16 -0.94
C ALA A 77 19.54 -6.48 0.44
N ARG A 78 20.09 -7.18 1.45
CA ARG A 78 20.26 -6.60 2.78
C ARG A 78 21.17 -5.38 2.68
N GLY A 79 20.66 -4.23 3.14
CA GLY A 79 21.35 -2.94 3.04
C GLY A 79 21.01 -2.11 1.80
N ASP A 80 20.19 -2.60 0.87
CA ASP A 80 19.68 -1.80 -0.25
C ASP A 80 18.44 -0.98 0.18
N TRP A 81 18.71 0.04 1.00
CA TRP A 81 17.69 0.94 1.55
C TRP A 81 16.95 1.73 0.46
N ARG A 82 17.62 2.02 -0.66
CA ARG A 82 17.03 2.75 -1.79
C ARG A 82 15.96 1.93 -2.46
N ALA A 83 16.28 0.69 -2.85
CA ALA A 83 15.28 -0.21 -3.42
C ALA A 83 14.14 -0.51 -2.42
N GLY A 84 14.45 -0.63 -1.13
CA GLY A 84 13.45 -0.76 -0.07
C GLY A 84 12.47 0.42 -0.04
N LEU A 85 12.97 1.66 -0.02
CA LEU A 85 12.14 2.88 -0.06
C LEU A 85 11.28 2.94 -1.31
N HIS A 86 11.84 2.65 -2.49
CA HIS A 86 11.08 2.63 -3.73
C HIS A 86 9.92 1.64 -3.68
N ILE A 87 10.14 0.43 -3.15
CA ILE A 87 9.10 -0.58 -2.98
C ILE A 87 8.02 -0.11 -2.00
N GLY A 88 8.43 0.45 -0.85
CA GLY A 88 7.51 0.96 0.18
C GLY A 88 6.62 2.09 -0.33
N PHE A 89 7.18 3.03 -1.11
CA PHE A 89 6.38 4.10 -1.72
C PHE A 89 5.47 3.58 -2.84
N ALA A 90 5.98 2.66 -3.68
CA ALA A 90 5.21 2.06 -4.77
C ALA A 90 4.01 1.24 -4.26
N SER A 91 4.11 0.64 -3.08
CA SER A 91 2.98 -0.07 -2.46
C SER A 91 2.02 0.87 -1.72
N ALA A 92 2.51 1.92 -1.03
CA ALA A 92 1.67 2.77 -0.19
C ALA A 92 0.89 3.85 -0.94
N LEU A 93 1.56 4.56 -1.87
CA LEU A 93 1.00 5.76 -2.47
C LEU A 93 -0.21 5.48 -3.38
N PRO A 94 -0.17 4.50 -4.30
CA PRO A 94 -1.30 4.25 -5.19
C PRO A 94 -2.54 3.80 -4.41
N LEU A 95 -2.34 2.95 -3.40
CA LEU A 95 -3.39 2.42 -2.55
C LEU A 95 -4.07 3.53 -1.74
N ALA A 96 -3.31 4.37 -1.05
CA ALA A 96 -3.87 5.48 -0.27
C ALA A 96 -4.57 6.51 -1.17
N THR A 97 -4.00 6.81 -2.34
CA THR A 97 -4.56 7.77 -3.29
C THR A 97 -5.90 7.29 -3.83
N VAL A 98 -6.00 6.03 -4.24
CA VAL A 98 -7.26 5.44 -4.74
C VAL A 98 -8.34 5.45 -3.67
N TYR A 99 -8.01 5.03 -2.44
CA TYR A 99 -8.95 5.06 -1.32
C TYR A 99 -9.51 6.48 -1.09
N LEU A 100 -8.62 7.46 -0.93
CA LEU A 100 -9.01 8.84 -0.64
C LEU A 100 -9.80 9.46 -1.80
N ALA A 101 -9.42 9.16 -3.05
CA ALA A 101 -10.14 9.62 -4.23
C ALA A 101 -11.58 9.07 -4.29
N CYS A 102 -11.77 7.79 -3.97
CA CYS A 102 -13.11 7.18 -3.92
C CYS A 102 -13.99 7.81 -2.83
N VAL A 103 -13.44 8.00 -1.63
CA VAL A 103 -14.17 8.66 -0.53
C VAL A 103 -14.50 10.11 -0.90
N ALA A 104 -13.55 10.85 -1.49
CA ALA A 104 -13.76 12.23 -1.92
C ALA A 104 -14.83 12.34 -3.01
N ALA A 105 -14.81 11.46 -4.00
CA ALA A 105 -15.81 11.44 -5.07
C ALA A 105 -17.23 11.23 -4.51
N LEU A 106 -17.40 10.29 -3.57
CA LEU A 106 -18.70 9.97 -2.98
C LEU A 106 -19.20 11.03 -2.00
N THR A 107 -18.30 11.72 -1.30
CA THR A 107 -18.66 12.75 -0.32
C THR A 107 -18.68 14.17 -0.91
N ARG A 108 -18.39 14.33 -2.21
CA ARG A 108 -18.30 15.65 -2.87
C ARG A 108 -19.59 16.47 -2.77
N SER A 109 -20.75 15.80 -2.79
CA SER A 109 -22.08 16.43 -2.77
C SER A 109 -22.54 16.81 -1.36
N ILE A 110 -21.88 16.31 -0.32
CA ILE A 110 -22.24 16.59 1.08
C ILE A 110 -21.65 17.96 1.45
N PRO A 111 -22.43 18.92 1.95
CA PRO A 111 -21.88 20.21 2.36
C PRO A 111 -20.91 20.04 3.52
N LEU A 112 -19.83 20.83 3.52
CA LEU A 112 -18.88 20.85 4.63
C LEU A 112 -19.47 21.65 5.79
N ALA A 113 -20.19 20.98 6.69
CA ALA A 113 -20.82 21.57 7.85
C ALA A 113 -20.35 20.89 9.14
N SER A 114 -20.23 21.65 10.23
CA SER A 114 -20.03 21.10 11.57
C SER A 114 -21.38 20.63 12.12
N VAL A 115 -21.48 19.35 12.44
CA VAL A 115 -22.64 18.76 13.10
C VAL A 115 -22.31 18.61 14.58
N GLN A 116 -23.18 19.13 15.44
CA GLN A 116 -23.08 18.96 16.88
C GLN A 116 -23.88 17.72 17.29
N PHE A 117 -23.24 16.81 18.01
CA PHE A 117 -23.90 15.64 18.57
C PHE A 117 -24.61 16.00 19.88
N ALA A 118 -25.64 15.23 20.23
CA ALA A 118 -26.33 15.37 21.51
C ALA A 118 -25.40 15.21 22.73
N SER A 119 -24.26 14.54 22.57
CA SER A 119 -23.20 14.41 23.58
C SER A 119 -22.31 15.65 23.74
N GLY A 120 -22.58 16.73 23.00
CA GLY A 120 -21.77 17.96 23.01
C GLY A 120 -20.52 17.90 22.13
N GLY A 121 -20.22 16.76 21.51
CA GLY A 121 -19.13 16.63 20.53
C GLY A 121 -19.44 17.32 19.21
N HIS A 122 -18.40 17.76 18.49
CA HIS A 122 -18.51 18.29 17.13
C HIS A 122 -17.78 17.37 16.15
N ALA A 123 -18.42 17.06 15.02
CA ALA A 123 -17.74 16.45 13.88
C ALA A 123 -18.17 17.11 12.56
N LEU A 124 -17.33 16.98 11.55
CA LEU A 124 -17.66 17.46 10.21
C LEU A 124 -18.56 16.45 9.49
N ALA A 125 -19.54 16.95 8.74
CA ALA A 125 -20.48 16.14 7.97
C ALA A 125 -19.81 15.24 6.91
N ARG A 126 -18.60 15.60 6.50
CA ARG A 126 -17.71 14.83 5.64
C ARG A 126 -16.24 15.11 5.99
N PRO A 127 -15.29 14.30 5.51
CA PRO A 127 -13.88 14.62 5.65
C PRO A 127 -13.55 15.93 4.93
N ASP A 128 -12.90 16.85 5.63
CA ASP A 128 -12.30 18.02 4.99
C ASP A 128 -11.01 17.58 4.30
N PHE A 129 -11.07 17.33 2.99
CA PHE A 129 -9.91 16.85 2.24
C PHE A 129 -8.76 17.87 2.23
N LEU A 130 -8.98 19.17 2.45
CA LEU A 130 -7.85 20.11 2.53
C LEU A 130 -7.05 19.94 3.82
N ARG A 131 -7.71 19.56 4.92
CA ARG A 131 -7.07 19.37 6.24
C ARG A 131 -6.67 17.93 6.51
N HIS A 132 -7.51 16.97 6.14
CA HIS A 132 -7.30 15.55 6.43
C HIS A 132 -6.38 14.89 5.40
N PHE A 133 -6.42 15.31 4.12
CA PHE A 133 -5.59 14.69 3.09
C PHE A 133 -4.10 14.79 3.41
N PRO A 134 -3.53 15.97 3.78
CA PRO A 134 -2.11 16.05 4.11
C PRO A 134 -1.71 15.12 5.26
N ILE A 135 -2.54 15.02 6.31
CA ILE A 135 -2.26 14.19 7.48
C ILE A 135 -2.27 12.71 7.09
N LEU A 136 -3.31 12.25 6.39
CA LEU A 136 -3.45 10.86 5.97
C LEU A 136 -2.38 10.48 4.94
N TYR A 137 -2.01 11.41 4.06
CA TYR A 137 -0.90 11.21 3.12
C TYR A 137 0.44 11.15 3.85
N CYS A 138 0.67 11.97 4.88
CA CYS A 138 1.84 11.84 5.73
C CYS A 138 1.87 10.48 6.43
N CYS A 139 0.74 9.97 6.93
CA CYS A 139 0.67 8.62 7.51
C CYS A 139 1.04 7.53 6.50
N SER A 140 0.53 7.60 5.26
CA SER A 140 0.88 6.61 4.22
C SER A 140 2.34 6.72 3.79
N LEU A 141 2.89 7.95 3.73
CA LEU A 141 4.32 8.19 3.50
C LEU A 141 5.17 7.59 4.62
N LEU A 142 4.81 7.79 5.88
CA LEU A 142 5.53 7.20 7.03
C LEU A 142 5.49 5.67 6.96
N VAL A 143 4.35 5.08 6.62
CA VAL A 143 4.25 3.62 6.44
C VAL A 143 5.14 3.14 5.29
N GLY A 144 5.12 3.81 4.13
CA GLY A 144 6.01 3.47 3.01
C GLY A 144 7.49 3.64 3.37
N MET A 145 7.82 4.71 4.07
CA MET A 145 9.17 5.06 4.50
C MET A 145 9.71 4.12 5.57
N LEU A 146 8.87 3.55 6.43
CA LEU A 146 9.30 2.61 7.46
C LEU A 146 9.33 1.16 6.95
N SER A 147 8.32 0.76 6.17
CA SER A 147 8.18 -0.62 5.70
C SER A 147 9.34 -1.05 4.81
N GLY A 148 9.70 -0.25 3.81
CA GLY A 148 10.80 -0.55 2.88
C GLY A 148 12.15 -0.80 3.58
N PRO A 149 12.64 0.17 4.38
CA PRO A 149 13.81 0.03 5.24
C PRO A 149 13.76 -1.17 6.18
N LEU A 150 12.63 -1.40 6.85
CA LEU A 150 12.46 -2.57 7.72
C LEU A 150 12.65 -3.87 6.93
N PHE A 151 12.10 -3.95 5.71
CA PHE A 151 12.28 -5.12 4.84
C PHE A 151 13.74 -5.27 4.38
N ALA A 152 14.43 -4.18 4.04
CA ALA A 152 15.84 -4.21 3.65
C ALA A 152 16.75 -4.64 4.82
N ALA A 153 16.45 -4.19 6.04
CA ALA A 153 17.20 -4.54 7.25
C ALA A 153 17.06 -6.03 7.62
N TRP A 154 15.84 -6.57 7.48
CA TRP A 154 15.51 -7.95 7.86
C TRP A 154 15.59 -8.94 6.70
N SER A 155 15.98 -8.49 5.50
CA SER A 155 16.05 -9.33 4.32
C SER A 155 17.01 -10.52 4.53
N PRO A 156 16.63 -11.75 4.15
CA PRO A 156 17.51 -12.92 4.22
C PRO A 156 18.58 -12.95 3.11
N TRP A 157 18.44 -12.13 2.06
CA TRP A 157 19.39 -12.09 0.95
C TRP A 157 20.54 -11.14 1.24
N ARG A 158 21.79 -11.62 1.20
CA ARG A 158 22.96 -10.75 1.31
C ARG A 158 23.17 -10.02 -0.01
N GLY A 159 23.47 -8.72 0.04
CA GLY A 159 23.94 -8.01 -1.15
C GLY A 159 25.27 -8.62 -1.61
N GLU A 160 25.40 -8.86 -2.91
CA GLU A 160 26.70 -9.14 -3.50
C GLU A 160 27.58 -7.90 -3.22
N GLN A 161 28.61 -8.07 -2.40
CA GLN A 161 29.66 -7.05 -2.31
C GLN A 161 30.24 -6.89 -3.72
N PRO A 162 30.44 -5.65 -4.21
CA PRO A 162 31.21 -5.46 -5.43
C PRO A 162 32.57 -6.11 -5.18
N GLN A 163 32.83 -7.19 -5.92
CA GLN A 163 34.08 -7.91 -5.89
C GLN A 163 35.19 -6.88 -6.03
N GLY A 164 36.01 -6.77 -4.98
CA GLY A 164 37.22 -5.97 -5.00
C GLY A 164 37.97 -6.33 -6.27
N HIS A 165 38.10 -5.34 -7.14
CA HIS A 165 39.06 -5.36 -8.23
C HIS A 165 40.45 -5.26 -7.58
N ASP A 166 40.89 -6.34 -6.93
CA ASP A 166 42.27 -6.53 -6.53
C ASP A 166 43.03 -6.98 -7.78
N ALA A 167 43.10 -6.05 -8.73
CA ALA A 167 44.18 -5.98 -9.70
C ALA A 167 45.42 -5.48 -8.94
N HIS A 168 46.12 -6.43 -8.32
CA HIS A 168 47.54 -6.34 -8.06
C HIS A 168 48.12 -7.64 -8.65
N ASP A 169 48.45 -7.75 -9.95
CA ASP A 169 49.58 -7.08 -10.61
C ASP A 169 50.47 -6.29 -9.66
N HIS A 170 51.49 -6.96 -9.13
CA HIS A 170 52.88 -6.70 -9.51
C HIS A 170 53.78 -7.78 -8.88
N THR A 171 54.45 -8.55 -9.77
CA THR A 171 55.81 -9.13 -9.66
C THR A 171 56.17 -9.99 -8.46
#